data_AF-A0A081KCA6-F1
#
_entry.id   AF-A0A081KCA6-F1
#
_cell.length_a   1.000
_cell.length_b   1.000
_cell.length_c   1.000
_cell.angle_alpha   90.00
_cell.angle_beta   90.00
_cell.angle_gamma   90.00
#
_symmetry.space_group_name_H-M   'P 1'
#
loop_
_entity.id
_entity.type
_entity.pdbx_description
1 polymer ?
#
loop_
_entity_poly.entity_id
_entity_poly.type
_entity_poly.pdbx_seq_one_letter_code
_entity_poly.pdbx_strand_id
1 'polypeptide(L)' 'MSDRKGTGIKSVVFSALSAAFGVQKKSNLERDFQQGKPAHYIIAGIIGTALFVVVLMLIVHVVLQGT' A
#
# COMPACT_ATOMS: atom_id res chain seq x y z
N MET A 1 5.88 -14.26 -28.56
CA MET A 1 6.75 -13.10 -28.24
C MET A 1 5.83 -11.96 -27.82
N SER A 2 5.31 -11.97 -26.59
CA SER A 2 4.20 -11.09 -26.18
C SER A 2 4.70 -9.77 -25.62
N ASP A 3 4.62 -8.78 -26.50
CA ASP A 3 4.14 -7.42 -26.28
C ASP A 3 4.69 -6.61 -25.09
N ARG A 4 5.47 -5.58 -25.43
CA ARG A 4 5.93 -4.52 -24.53
C ARG A 4 4.74 -3.64 -24.13
N LYS A 5 3.92 -4.09 -23.19
CA LYS A 5 2.96 -3.21 -22.51
C LYS A 5 3.74 -2.37 -21.51
N GLY A 6 3.98 -1.10 -21.88
CA GLY A 6 4.40 -0.07 -20.93
C GLY A 6 3.53 -0.14 -19.68
N THR A 7 4.11 0.11 -18.51
CA THR A 7 3.48 -0.02 -17.19
C THR A 7 2.25 0.89 -17.10
N GLY A 8 1.13 0.39 -17.59
CA GLY A 8 -0.14 1.11 -17.59
C GLY A 8 -0.53 1.39 -16.15
N ILE A 9 -1.12 2.56 -15.91
CA ILE A 9 -1.57 3.02 -14.58
C ILE A 9 -2.34 1.92 -13.83
N LYS A 10 -3.11 1.10 -14.55
CA LYS A 10 -3.79 -0.09 -14.00
C LYS A 10 -2.85 -1.08 -13.28
N SER A 11 -1.69 -1.39 -13.85
CA SER A 11 -0.73 -2.31 -13.21
C SER A 11 -0.09 -1.69 -11.98
N VAL A 12 0.15 -0.38 -11.99
CA VAL A 12 0.71 0.37 -10.84
C VAL A 12 -0.29 0.37 -9.69
N VAL A 13 -1.56 0.66 -9.96
CA VAL A 13 -2.64 0.63 -8.95
C VAL A 13 -2.79 -0.78 -8.38
N PHE A 14 -2.85 -1.81 -9.23
CA PHE A 14 -2.96 -3.20 -8.75
C PHE A 14 -1.76 -3.63 -7.92
N SER A 15 -0.55 -3.20 -8.30
CA SER A 15 0.67 -3.49 -7.56
C SER A 15 0.74 -2.73 -6.23
N ALA A 16 0.20 -1.52 -6.14
CA ALA A 16 0.11 -0.76 -4.89
C ALA A 16 -0.94 -1.36 -3.94
N LEU A 17 -2.07 -1.80 -4.47
CA LEU A 17 -3.12 -2.48 -3.70
C LEU A 17 -2.66 -3.84 -3.16
N SER A 18 -1.97 -4.64 -3.97
CA SER A 18 -1.42 -5.93 -3.51
C SER A 18 -0.31 -5.74 -2.47
N ALA A 19 0.48 -4.66 -2.59
CA ALA A 19 1.45 -4.28 -1.57
C ALA A 19 0.77 -3.83 -0.26
N ALA A 20 -0.29 -3.03 -0.34
CA ALA A 20 -1.07 -2.58 0.81
C ALA A 20 -1.78 -3.73 1.54
N PHE A 21 -2.21 -4.77 0.82
CA PHE A 21 -2.74 -6.02 1.39
C PHE A 21 -1.66 -6.97 1.94
N GLY A 22 -0.36 -6.66 1.78
CA GLY A 22 0.74 -7.49 2.27
C GLY A 22 1.09 -8.69 1.38
N VAL A 23 0.48 -8.83 0.22
CA VAL A 23 0.71 -9.93 -0.76
C VAL A 23 1.81 -9.60 -1.77
N GLN A 24 2.66 -8.60 -1.46
CA GLN A 24 3.70 -8.12 -2.37
C GLN A 24 4.72 -9.23 -2.66
N LYS A 25 4.96 -9.51 -3.95
CA LYS A 25 5.95 -10.50 -4.37
C LYS A 25 7.36 -10.05 -3.94
N LYS A 26 8.17 -10.97 -3.43
CA LYS A 26 9.55 -10.72 -2.96
C LYS A 26 10.41 -9.94 -3.96
N SER A 27 10.22 -10.13 -5.27
CA SER A 27 10.95 -9.38 -6.32
C SER A 27 10.69 -7.87 -6.30
N ASN A 28 9.47 -7.44 -5.93
CA ASN A 28 9.16 -6.02 -5.79
C ASN A 28 9.87 -5.45 -4.57
N LEU A 29 9.79 -6.16 -3.43
CA LEU A 29 10.49 -5.83 -2.20
C LEU A 29 12.01 -5.70 -2.42
N GLU A 30 12.62 -6.65 -3.12
CA GLU A 30 14.06 -6.68 -3.38
C GLU A 30 14.50 -5.49 -4.26
N ARG A 31 13.74 -5.16 -5.30
CA ARG A 31 13.96 -3.96 -6.11
C ARG A 31 13.78 -2.67 -5.30
N ASP A 32 12.77 -2.65 -4.46
CA ASP A 32 12.40 -1.53 -3.59
C ASP A 32 13.48 -1.30 -2.51
N PHE A 33 14.13 -2.36 -2.00
CA PHE A 33 15.27 -2.28 -1.07
C PHE A 33 16.62 -1.98 -1.76
N GLN A 34 16.82 -2.44 -3.00
CA GLN A 34 18.06 -2.20 -3.74
C GLN A 34 18.12 -0.78 -4.35
N GLN A 35 16.99 -0.24 -4.77
CA GLN A 35 16.91 1.08 -5.44
C GLN A 35 16.34 2.19 -4.54
N GLY A 36 15.60 1.85 -3.49
CA GLY A 36 14.91 2.82 -2.63
C GLY A 36 15.64 3.10 -1.31
N LYS A 37 15.53 4.34 -0.81
CA LYS A 37 16.03 4.71 0.52
C LYS A 37 15.12 4.14 1.61
N PRO A 38 15.64 3.47 2.65
CA PRO A 38 14.85 2.92 3.77
C PRO A 38 13.86 3.90 4.40
N ALA A 39 14.22 5.19 4.45
CA ALA A 39 13.38 6.25 4.97
C ALA A 39 11.99 6.36 4.29
N HIS A 40 11.89 6.08 2.98
CA HIS A 40 10.60 6.17 2.27
C HIS A 40 9.61 5.11 2.76
N TYR A 41 10.10 3.89 3.06
CA TYR A 41 9.26 2.81 3.57
C TYR A 41 8.79 3.07 5.00
N ILE A 42 9.65 3.64 5.84
CA ILE A 42 9.29 4.02 7.22
C ILE A 42 8.19 5.09 7.20
N ILE A 43 8.36 6.14 6.38
CA ILE A 43 7.35 7.20 6.23
C ILE A 43 6.03 6.62 5.70
N ALA A 44 6.09 5.77 4.67
CA ALA A 44 4.91 5.12 4.13
C ALA A 44 4.20 4.25 5.18
N GLY A 45 4.96 3.52 6.00
CA GLY A 45 4.45 2.74 7.12
C GLY A 45 3.73 3.60 8.16
N ILE A 46 4.36 4.70 8.61
CA ILE A 46 3.77 5.64 9.58
C ILE A 46 2.46 6.23 9.04
N ILE A 47 2.45 6.69 7.79
CA ILE A 47 1.25 7.24 7.15
C ILE A 47 0.16 6.16 7.07
N GLY A 48 0.50 4.95 6.65
CA GLY A 48 -0.44 3.82 6.58
C GLY A 48 -1.05 3.48 7.93
N THR A 49 -0.24 3.41 8.99
CA THR A 49 -0.72 3.15 10.35
C THR A 49 -1.62 4.28 10.86
N ALA A 50 -1.26 5.54 10.64
CA ALA A 50 -2.09 6.68 11.04
C ALA A 50 -3.45 6.64 10.35
N LEU A 51 -3.48 6.39 9.04
CA LEU A 51 -4.72 6.24 8.27
C LEU A 51 -5.56 5.07 8.77
N PHE A 52 -4.95 3.93 9.07
CA PHE A 52 -5.66 2.77 9.61
C PHE A 52 -6.36 3.10 10.94
N VAL A 53 -5.65 3.79 11.85
CA VAL A 53 -6.22 4.22 13.14
C VAL A 53 -7.39 5.18 12.94
N VAL A 54 -7.28 6.14 12.01
CA VAL A 54 -8.40 7.05 11.67
C VAL A 54 -9.61 6.28 11.16
N VAL A 55 -9.41 5.28 10.30
CA VAL A 55 -10.51 4.42 9.80
C VAL A 55 -11.18 3.69 10.97
N LEU A 56 -10.41 3.11 11.89
CA LEU A 56 -10.98 2.46 13.07
C LEU A 56 -11.77 3.43 13.94
N MET A 57 -11.26 4.65 14.17
CA MET A 57 -11.99 5.68 14.91
C MET A 57 -13.32 6.03 14.25
N LEU A 58 -13.35 6.18 12.92
CA LEU A 58 -14.58 6.45 12.17
C LEU A 58 -15.59 5.30 12.32
N ILE A 59 -15.13 4.05 12.22
CA ILE A 59 -15.99 2.87 12.42
C ILE A 59 -16.59 2.90 13.82
N VAL A 60 -15.77 3.10 14.85
CA VAL A 60 -16.24 3.17 16.25
C VAL A 60 -17.25 4.30 16.42
N HIS A 61 -16.99 5.47 15.84
CA HIS A 61 -17.88 6.62 15.92
C HIS A 61 -19.25 6.33 15.28
N VAL A 62 -19.26 5.74 14.09
CA VAL A 62 -20.50 5.36 13.38
C VAL A 62 -21.28 4.32 14.17
N VAL A 63 -20.59 3.32 14.74
CA VAL A 63 -21.24 2.26 15.55
C VAL A 63 -21.87 2.85 16.80
N LEU A 64 -21.15 3.70 17.54
CA LEU A 64 -21.65 4.30 18.78
C LEU A 64 -22.75 5.34 18.55
N GLN A 65 -22.76 6.04 17.41
CA GLN A 65 -23.86 6.94 17.05
C GLN A 65 -25.12 6.20 16.58
N GLY A 66 -24.96 4.97 16.08
CA GLY A 66 -26.07 4.13 15.62
C GLY A 66 -26.75 3.31 16.71
N THR A 67 -26.27 3.37 17.95
CA THR A 67 -26.86 2.75 19.16
C THR A 67 -27.36 3.81 20.13
#